data_AF-A0A6A6XXC9-F1
#
_entry.id   AF-A0A6A6XXC9-F1
#
_cell.length_a   1.000
_cell.length_b   1.000
_cell.length_c   1.000
_cell.angle_alpha   90.00
_cell.angle_beta   90.00
_cell.angle_gamma   90.00
#
_symmetry.space_group_name_H-M   'P 1'
#
loop_
_entity.id
_entity.type
_entity.pdbx_description
1 polymer ?
#
loop_
_entity_poly.entity_id
_entity_poly.type
_entity_poly.pdbx_seq_one_letter_code
_entity_poly.pdbx_strand_id
1 'polypeptide(L)'
;LIPRFRQLLETCTTIIHTHGPYRIENHIFKRAATPPTDAPLTREIAASLACAQDALPYPQPLGPENDDLQVLKSLWDTTLQILASILVDTQIPLPTFGWGVYGLSSGYVPHNADLFSTAVFQSRKARLHAALQKLPSMSAEHVQLNREAPVVQPAGQVAVLAKTNREVHINATMLVQIMRGDGGWEEVRWFHAICVVERWADALRL
;
A
#
# COMPACT_ATOMS: atom_id res chain seq x y z
N LEU A 1 11.31 3.86 -13.46
CA LEU A 1 10.56 2.83 -12.69
C LEU A 1 9.04 3.02 -12.79
N ILE A 2 8.51 4.24 -12.60
CA ILE A 2 7.05 4.48 -12.66
C ILE A 2 6.39 4.07 -14.00
N PRO A 3 6.93 4.39 -15.19
CA PRO A 3 6.29 3.95 -16.44
C PRO A 3 6.18 2.43 -16.56
N ARG A 4 7.24 1.72 -16.16
CA ARG A 4 7.25 0.25 -16.08
C ARG A 4 6.22 -0.28 -15.09
N PHE A 5 6.10 0.35 -13.92
CA PHE A 5 5.10 -0.02 -12.93
C PHE A 5 3.67 0.14 -13.47
N ARG A 6 3.34 1.28 -14.09
CA ARG A 6 2.01 1.50 -14.70
C ARG A 6 1.72 0.46 -15.79
N GLN A 7 2.68 0.19 -16.66
CA GLN A 7 2.55 -0.83 -17.71
C GLN A 7 2.34 -2.24 -17.12
N LEU A 8 3.11 -2.61 -16.10
CA LEU A 8 2.96 -3.91 -15.43
C LEU A 8 1.63 -4.00 -14.69
N LEU A 9 1.17 -2.92 -14.06
CA LEU A 9 -0.12 -2.87 -13.37
C LEU A 9 -1.27 -3.09 -14.34
N GLU A 10 -1.25 -2.40 -15.48
CA GLU A 10 -2.23 -2.57 -16.56
C GLU A 10 -2.20 -4.02 -17.09
N THR A 11 -1.01 -4.52 -17.41
CA THR A 11 -0.82 -5.90 -17.89
C THR A 11 -1.34 -6.94 -16.90
N CYS A 12 -1.00 -6.80 -15.61
CA CYS A 12 -1.46 -7.71 -14.56
C CYS A 12 -2.99 -7.64 -14.40
N THR A 13 -3.57 -6.45 -14.50
CA THR A 13 -5.03 -6.27 -14.44
C THR A 13 -5.72 -6.98 -15.61
N THR A 14 -5.18 -6.86 -16.82
CA THR A 14 -5.67 -7.58 -18.01
C THR A 14 -5.53 -9.09 -17.86
N ILE A 15 -4.39 -9.57 -17.34
CA ILE A 15 -4.16 -10.99 -17.10
C ILE A 15 -5.16 -11.54 -16.08
N ILE A 16 -5.37 -10.83 -14.96
CA ILE A 16 -6.36 -11.21 -13.94
C ILE A 16 -7.77 -11.19 -14.50
N HIS A 17 -8.12 -10.21 -15.35
CA HIS A 17 -9.41 -10.19 -16.01
C HIS A 17 -9.59 -11.39 -16.95
N THR A 18 -8.55 -11.78 -17.67
CA THR A 18 -8.64 -12.82 -18.71
C THR A 18 -8.60 -14.23 -18.14
N HIS A 19 -7.79 -14.45 -17.10
CA HIS A 19 -7.46 -15.78 -16.58
C HIS A 19 -7.82 -15.98 -15.10
N GLY A 20 -8.11 -14.90 -14.38
CA GLY A 20 -8.47 -14.94 -12.97
C GLY A 20 -9.97 -15.22 -12.76
N PRO A 21 -10.49 -15.11 -11.52
CA PRO A 21 -9.71 -14.94 -10.29
C PRO A 21 -8.82 -16.16 -10.05
N TYR A 22 -7.57 -15.90 -9.69
CA TYR A 22 -6.63 -16.98 -9.41
C TYR A 22 -6.94 -17.63 -8.07
N ARG A 23 -6.54 -18.90 -7.95
CA ARG A 23 -6.69 -19.70 -6.74
C ARG A 23 -5.45 -20.55 -6.49
N ILE A 24 -5.29 -21.01 -5.26
CA ILE A 24 -4.26 -21.97 -4.89
C ILE A 24 -4.91 -23.34 -4.65
N GLU A 25 -4.36 -24.37 -5.28
CA GLU A 25 -4.68 -25.77 -4.99
C GLU A 25 -3.39 -26.50 -4.65
N ASN A 26 -3.25 -27.01 -3.41
CA ASN A 26 -2.02 -27.67 -2.94
C ASN A 26 -0.74 -26.84 -3.19
N HIS A 27 -0.78 -25.54 -2.88
CA HIS A 27 0.29 -24.57 -3.12
C HIS A 27 0.62 -24.26 -4.60
N ILE A 28 -0.15 -24.83 -5.54
CA ILE A 28 -0.01 -24.55 -6.96
C ILE A 28 -0.94 -23.40 -7.34
N PHE A 29 -0.37 -22.39 -7.99
CA PHE A 29 -1.11 -21.27 -8.56
C PHE A 29 -1.93 -21.74 -9.76
N LYS A 30 -3.23 -21.47 -9.76
CA LYS A 30 -4.18 -21.94 -10.78
C LYS A 30 -5.04 -20.80 -11.31
N ARG A 31 -5.21 -20.77 -12.63
CA ARG A 31 -6.23 -19.96 -13.32
C ARG A 31 -7.63 -20.40 -12.92
N ALA A 32 -8.61 -19.53 -13.13
CA ALA A 32 -10.01 -19.92 -13.05
C ALA A 32 -10.34 -20.96 -14.13
N ALA A 33 -11.19 -21.94 -13.80
CA ALA A 33 -11.63 -22.95 -14.77
C ALA A 33 -12.46 -22.32 -15.90
N THR A 34 -13.15 -21.23 -15.61
CA THR A 34 -13.97 -20.48 -16.55
C THR A 34 -13.57 -19.01 -16.46
N PRO A 35 -13.12 -18.39 -17.57
CA PRO A 35 -12.81 -16.97 -17.60
C PRO A 35 -14.04 -16.13 -17.21
N PRO A 36 -13.87 -15.04 -16.44
CA PRO A 36 -14.96 -14.16 -16.09
C PRO A 36 -15.37 -13.36 -17.32
N THR A 37 -16.67 -13.18 -17.50
CA THR A 37 -17.25 -12.38 -18.59
C THR A 37 -17.23 -10.89 -18.32
N ASP A 38 -17.17 -10.50 -17.05
CA ASP A 38 -17.19 -9.09 -16.61
C ASP A 38 -15.81 -8.63 -16.15
N ALA A 39 -15.59 -7.31 -16.14
CA ALA A 39 -14.38 -6.72 -15.60
C ALA A 39 -14.18 -7.13 -14.12
N PRO A 40 -12.95 -7.43 -13.68
CA PRO A 40 -12.71 -7.95 -12.36
C PRO A 40 -12.99 -6.87 -11.32
N LEU A 41 -13.72 -7.25 -10.28
CA LEU A 41 -13.93 -6.39 -9.13
C LEU A 41 -12.59 -6.17 -8.41
N THR A 42 -12.41 -5.02 -7.76
CA THR A 42 -11.18 -4.72 -6.98
C THR A 42 -10.83 -5.83 -5.99
N ARG A 43 -11.84 -6.48 -5.40
CA ARG A 43 -11.68 -7.63 -4.50
C ARG A 43 -11.05 -8.85 -5.18
N GLU A 44 -11.32 -9.08 -6.46
CA GLU A 44 -10.80 -10.22 -7.23
C GLU A 44 -9.36 -9.98 -7.66
N ILE A 45 -9.01 -8.73 -7.97
CA ILE A 45 -7.62 -8.31 -8.18
C ILE A 45 -6.82 -8.53 -6.89
N ALA A 46 -7.35 -8.05 -5.76
CA ALA A 46 -6.70 -8.21 -4.46
C ALA A 46 -6.53 -9.70 -4.09
N ALA A 47 -7.56 -10.53 -4.30
CA ALA A 47 -7.51 -11.96 -4.04
C ALA A 47 -6.51 -12.70 -4.94
N SER A 48 -6.45 -12.33 -6.23
CA SER A 48 -5.50 -12.90 -7.19
C SER A 48 -4.05 -12.58 -6.83
N LEU A 49 -3.78 -11.33 -6.44
CA LEU A 49 -2.46 -10.91 -5.96
C LEU A 49 -2.08 -11.60 -4.64
N ALA A 50 -3.04 -11.82 -3.74
CA ALA A 50 -2.81 -12.59 -2.52
C ALA A 50 -2.46 -14.05 -2.84
N CYS A 51 -3.16 -14.69 -3.77
CA CYS A 51 -2.83 -16.04 -4.24
C CYS A 51 -1.44 -16.09 -4.90
N ALA A 52 -1.05 -15.07 -5.66
CA ALA A 52 0.28 -15.02 -6.24
C ALA A 52 1.37 -14.91 -5.16
N GLN A 53 1.19 -14.03 -4.17
CA GLN A 53 2.07 -13.88 -3.03
C GLN A 53 2.21 -15.19 -2.24
N ASP A 54 1.09 -15.86 -1.96
CA ASP A 54 1.06 -17.10 -1.17
C ASP A 54 1.63 -18.31 -1.94
N ALA A 55 1.59 -18.32 -3.27
CA ALA A 55 2.15 -19.38 -4.11
C ALA A 55 3.65 -19.22 -4.38
N LEU A 56 4.17 -17.99 -4.32
CA LEU A 56 5.55 -17.66 -4.68
C LEU A 56 6.64 -18.47 -3.95
N PRO A 57 6.51 -18.79 -2.64
CA PRO A 57 7.51 -19.57 -1.92
C PRO A 57 7.60 -21.05 -2.36
N TYR A 58 6.61 -21.54 -3.11
CA TYR A 58 6.48 -22.95 -3.46
C TYR A 58 6.87 -23.21 -4.92
N PRO A 59 7.51 -24.36 -5.23
CA PRO A 59 7.82 -24.74 -6.60
C PRO A 59 6.54 -24.83 -7.46
N GLN A 60 6.52 -24.10 -8.58
CA GLN A 60 5.40 -24.11 -9.52
C GLN A 60 5.72 -24.98 -10.74
N PRO A 61 4.73 -25.75 -11.25
CA PRO A 61 4.91 -26.49 -12.49
C PRO A 61 5.11 -25.53 -13.67
N LEU A 62 5.86 -25.97 -14.68
CA LEU A 62 5.99 -25.21 -15.92
C LEU A 62 4.63 -25.13 -16.62
N GLY A 63 4.30 -23.95 -17.16
CA GLY A 63 3.07 -23.72 -17.87
C GLY A 63 2.56 -22.29 -17.76
N PRO A 64 1.40 -22.01 -18.38
CA PRO A 64 0.84 -20.65 -18.47
C PRO A 64 0.54 -20.01 -17.11
N GLU A 65 0.16 -20.80 -16.10
CA GLU A 65 -0.05 -20.33 -14.73
C GLU A 65 1.23 -19.78 -14.11
N ASN A 66 2.37 -20.45 -14.34
CA ASN A 66 3.65 -19.99 -13.83
C ASN A 66 4.11 -18.73 -14.58
N ASP A 67 3.87 -18.64 -15.89
CA ASP A 67 4.17 -17.43 -16.66
C ASP A 67 3.39 -16.22 -16.11
N ASP A 68 2.09 -16.38 -15.82
CA ASP A 68 1.28 -15.34 -15.17
C ASP A 68 1.85 -14.96 -13.79
N LEU A 69 2.23 -15.95 -12.98
CA LEU A 69 2.83 -15.71 -11.66
C LEU A 69 4.12 -14.90 -11.77
N GLN A 70 4.98 -15.16 -12.76
CA GLN A 70 6.21 -14.39 -12.97
C GLN A 70 5.93 -12.93 -13.38
N VAL A 71 4.86 -12.69 -14.14
CA VAL A 71 4.42 -11.32 -14.47
C VAL A 71 3.91 -10.59 -13.22
N LEU A 72 3.08 -11.25 -12.39
CA LEU A 72 2.60 -10.69 -11.12
C LEU A 72 3.77 -10.43 -10.15
N LYS A 73 4.74 -11.33 -10.07
CA LYS A 73 5.98 -11.13 -9.31
C LYS A 73 6.78 -9.94 -9.83
N SER A 74 6.87 -9.76 -11.15
CA SER A 74 7.57 -8.62 -11.74
C SER A 74 6.94 -7.28 -11.35
N LEU A 75 5.61 -7.23 -11.22
CA LEU A 75 4.90 -6.07 -10.68
C LEU A 75 5.28 -5.84 -9.21
N TRP A 76 5.28 -6.89 -8.39
CA TRP A 76 5.70 -6.80 -6.98
C TRP A 76 7.14 -6.30 -6.82
N ASP A 77 8.10 -6.91 -7.53
CA ASP A 77 9.51 -6.51 -7.48
C ASP A 77 9.68 -5.03 -7.88
N THR A 78 8.92 -4.58 -8.88
CA THR A 78 8.94 -3.16 -9.31
C THR A 78 8.31 -2.26 -8.25
N THR A 79 7.23 -2.71 -7.61
CA THR A 79 6.56 -2.00 -6.50
C THR A 79 7.53 -1.79 -5.34
N LEU A 80 8.29 -2.82 -4.95
CA LEU A 80 9.29 -2.72 -3.89
C LEU A 80 10.41 -1.73 -4.22
N GLN A 81 10.90 -1.72 -5.46
CA GLN A 81 11.93 -0.77 -5.88
C GLN A 81 11.44 0.68 -5.80
N ILE A 82 10.20 0.94 -6.23
CA ILE A 82 9.60 2.27 -6.12
C ILE A 82 9.40 2.65 -4.66
N LEU A 83 8.86 1.74 -3.85
CA LEU A 83 8.65 1.96 -2.42
C LEU A 83 9.98 2.31 -1.72
N ALA A 84 11.05 1.58 -2.01
CA ALA A 84 12.38 1.86 -1.48
C ALA A 84 12.89 3.24 -1.91
N SER A 85 12.79 3.58 -3.20
CA SER A 85 13.22 4.90 -3.71
C SER A 85 12.43 6.04 -3.09
N ILE A 86 11.11 5.90 -3.01
CA ILE A 86 10.22 6.91 -2.43
C ILE A 86 10.56 7.17 -0.96
N LEU A 87 10.80 6.11 -0.18
CA LEU A 87 11.09 6.21 1.25
C LEU A 87 12.47 6.82 1.54
N VAL A 88 13.40 6.83 0.58
CA VAL A 88 14.75 7.38 0.75
C VAL A 88 14.86 8.79 0.15
N ASP A 89 14.37 8.98 -1.07
CA ASP A 89 14.80 10.10 -1.93
C ASP A 89 13.72 11.18 -2.15
N THR A 90 12.47 10.95 -1.74
CA THR A 90 11.35 11.84 -2.11
C THR A 90 10.74 12.58 -0.94
N GLN A 91 10.53 13.89 -1.13
CA GLN A 91 9.77 14.72 -0.20
C GLN A 91 8.27 14.56 -0.43
N ILE A 92 7.71 13.41 -0.04
CA ILE A 92 6.25 13.26 0.01
C ILE A 92 5.70 14.19 1.09
N PRO A 93 4.63 14.96 0.81
CA PRO A 93 3.93 15.72 1.84
C PRO A 93 3.55 14.82 3.01
N LEU A 94 3.86 15.25 4.23
CA LEU A 94 3.65 14.45 5.43
C LEU A 94 2.24 13.81 5.57
N PRO A 95 1.12 14.49 5.21
CA PRO A 95 -0.20 13.86 5.21
C PRO A 95 -0.30 12.68 4.22
N THR A 96 0.22 12.85 3.00
CA THR A 96 0.24 11.82 1.96
C THR A 96 1.10 10.63 2.37
N PHE A 97 2.26 10.89 2.97
CA PHE A 97 3.12 9.86 3.52
C PHE A 97 2.40 9.09 4.64
N GLY A 98 1.82 9.79 5.61
CA GLY A 98 1.14 9.18 6.74
C GLY A 98 -0.06 8.33 6.33
N TRP A 99 -0.91 8.82 5.42
CA TRP A 99 -2.03 8.03 4.89
C TRP A 99 -1.56 6.81 4.08
N GLY A 100 -0.48 6.93 3.31
CA GLY A 100 0.12 5.80 2.60
C GLY A 100 0.62 4.72 3.56
N VAL A 101 1.35 5.10 4.62
CA VAL A 101 1.80 4.16 5.65
C VAL A 101 0.63 3.51 6.39
N TYR A 102 -0.44 4.25 6.66
CA TYR A 102 -1.66 3.68 7.22
C TYR A 102 -2.30 2.65 6.27
N GLY A 103 -2.29 2.92 4.96
CA GLY A 103 -2.70 1.98 3.91
C GLY A 103 -1.86 0.70 3.92
N LEU A 104 -0.53 0.82 3.91
CA LEU A 104 0.40 -0.33 4.02
C LEU A 104 0.12 -1.16 5.28
N SER A 105 -0.07 -0.50 6.42
CA SER A 105 -0.35 -1.16 7.70
C SER A 105 -1.70 -1.91 7.74
N SER A 106 -2.56 -1.70 6.75
CA SER A 106 -3.83 -2.44 6.63
C SER A 106 -3.67 -3.75 5.85
N GLY A 107 -2.62 -3.88 5.05
CA GLY A 107 -2.21 -5.12 4.42
C GLY A 107 -1.17 -5.92 5.20
N TYR A 108 -0.70 -5.44 6.36
CA TYR A 108 0.36 -6.10 7.13
C TYR A 108 -0.18 -7.32 7.90
N VAL A 109 0.38 -8.50 7.62
CA VAL A 109 0.04 -9.79 8.22
C VAL A 109 1.35 -10.44 8.72
N PRO A 110 1.73 -10.22 9.98
CA PRO A 110 2.99 -10.75 10.50
C PRO A 110 2.92 -12.27 10.70
N HIS A 111 3.96 -12.99 10.28
CA HIS A 111 4.02 -14.46 10.35
C HIS A 111 4.39 -14.97 11.75
N ASN A 112 5.25 -14.23 12.47
CA ASN A 112 5.78 -14.62 13.78
C ASN A 112 5.54 -13.52 14.84
N ALA A 113 4.33 -12.95 14.88
CA ALA A 113 4.05 -11.92 15.87
C ALA A 113 3.80 -12.53 17.25
N ASP A 114 4.68 -12.20 18.20
CA ASP A 114 4.32 -12.34 19.60
C ASP A 114 3.19 -11.33 19.97
N LEU A 115 2.50 -11.59 21.08
CA LEU A 115 1.39 -10.74 21.52
C LEU A 115 1.83 -9.28 21.77
N PHE A 116 3.08 -9.09 22.18
CA PHE A 116 3.63 -7.78 22.52
C PHE A 116 3.89 -6.93 21.27
N SER A 117 4.58 -7.47 20.27
CA SER A 117 4.84 -6.83 18.98
C SER A 117 3.53 -6.50 18.25
N THR A 118 2.54 -7.40 18.30
CA THR A 118 1.20 -7.15 17.75
C THR A 118 0.55 -5.95 18.45
N ALA A 119 0.56 -5.91 19.79
CA ALA A 119 -0.02 -4.82 20.55
C ALA A 119 0.68 -3.48 20.28
N VAL A 120 2.01 -3.48 20.16
CA VAL A 120 2.80 -2.29 19.79
C VAL A 120 2.42 -1.83 18.39
N PHE A 121 2.36 -2.72 17.41
CA PHE A 121 1.97 -2.39 16.03
C PHE A 121 0.56 -1.78 15.97
N GLN A 122 -0.43 -2.42 16.60
CA GLN A 122 -1.81 -1.93 16.62
C GLN A 122 -1.92 -0.58 17.33
N SER A 123 -1.19 -0.39 18.43
CA SER A 123 -1.12 0.90 19.12
C SER A 123 -0.57 2.00 18.22
N ARG A 124 0.52 1.74 17.48
CA ARG A 124 1.11 2.69 16.53
C ARG A 124 0.16 3.01 15.39
N LYS A 125 -0.50 2.00 14.82
CA LYS A 125 -1.52 2.15 13.77
C LYS A 125 -2.68 3.03 14.23
N ALA A 126 -3.23 2.78 15.42
CA ALA A 126 -4.31 3.56 15.99
C ALA A 126 -3.89 5.03 16.25
N ARG A 127 -2.69 5.24 16.80
CA ARG A 127 -2.15 6.58 17.05
C ARG A 127 -1.89 7.35 15.76
N LEU A 128 -1.39 6.69 14.72
CA LEU A 128 -1.22 7.29 13.40
C LEU A 128 -2.57 7.75 12.85
N HIS A 129 -3.58 6.88 12.85
CA HIS A 129 -4.93 7.23 12.39
C HIS A 129 -5.52 8.44 13.14
N ALA A 130 -5.44 8.41 14.48
CA ALA A 130 -5.92 9.51 15.31
C ALA A 130 -5.19 10.84 15.06
N ALA A 131 -3.89 10.79 14.73
CA ALA A 131 -3.13 11.98 14.35
C ALA A 131 -3.52 12.47 12.94
N LEU A 132 -3.67 11.57 11.97
CA LEU A 132 -4.08 11.90 10.61
C LEU A 132 -5.46 12.56 10.55
N GLN A 133 -6.42 12.10 11.36
CA GLN A 133 -7.75 12.69 11.45
C GLN A 133 -7.75 14.14 11.99
N LYS A 134 -6.68 14.57 12.66
CA LYS A 134 -6.54 15.94 13.19
C LYS A 134 -5.87 16.90 12.20
N LEU A 135 -5.35 16.39 11.08
CA LEU A 135 -4.83 17.24 10.03
C LEU A 135 -6.00 17.93 9.32
N PRO A 136 -5.85 19.21 8.93
CA PRO A 136 -6.86 19.88 8.12
C PRO A 136 -7.10 19.05 6.85
N SER A 137 -8.36 18.79 6.51
CA SER A 137 -8.74 17.88 5.43
C SER A 137 -8.10 18.31 4.11
N MET A 138 -7.66 17.34 3.32
CA MET A 138 -7.29 17.55 1.91
C MET A 138 -8.52 17.75 1.00
N SER A 139 -9.71 18.08 1.56
CA SER A 139 -10.88 18.37 0.73
C SER A 139 -10.78 19.79 0.18
N ALA A 140 -10.96 19.93 -1.12
CA ALA A 140 -10.94 21.19 -1.86
C ALA A 140 -11.94 22.25 -1.31
N GLU A 141 -12.90 21.84 -0.46
CA GLU A 141 -13.89 22.72 0.16
C GLU A 141 -13.29 23.68 1.20
N HIS A 142 -12.15 23.37 1.82
CA HIS A 142 -11.50 24.29 2.75
C HIS A 142 -10.61 25.34 2.06
N VAL A 143 -10.38 25.24 0.74
CA VAL A 143 -9.60 26.23 -0.02
C VAL A 143 -10.44 27.46 -0.39
N GLN A 144 -11.77 27.36 -0.40
CA GLN A 144 -12.64 28.48 -0.79
C GLN A 144 -13.14 29.37 0.36
N LEU A 145 -13.01 28.96 1.62
CA LEU A 145 -13.50 29.76 2.77
C LEU A 145 -12.51 30.80 3.32
N ASN A 146 -11.28 30.89 2.79
CA ASN A 146 -10.22 31.71 3.36
C ASN A 146 -9.72 32.86 2.47
N ARG A 147 -10.48 33.29 1.45
CA ARG A 147 -10.05 34.43 0.61
C ARG A 147 -10.37 35.82 1.17
N GLU A 148 -11.14 35.97 2.25
CA GLU A 148 -11.55 37.32 2.70
C GLU A 148 -11.54 37.58 4.23
N ALA A 149 -10.83 36.80 5.04
CA ALA A 149 -10.66 37.17 6.46
C ALA A 149 -9.19 37.07 6.90
N PRO A 150 -8.62 38.10 7.57
CA PRO A 150 -7.34 37.98 8.23
C PRO A 150 -7.55 37.12 9.48
N VAL A 151 -7.57 35.80 9.33
CA VAL A 151 -7.64 34.88 10.45
C VAL A 151 -6.27 34.88 11.12
N VAL A 152 -6.13 35.69 12.16
CA VAL A 152 -5.08 35.56 13.16
C VAL A 152 -5.20 34.13 13.70
N GLN A 153 -4.36 33.22 13.20
CA GLN A 153 -4.33 31.84 13.70
C GLN A 153 -3.91 31.90 15.17
N PRO A 154 -4.74 31.46 16.13
CA PRO A 154 -4.35 31.48 17.53
C PRO A 154 -3.10 30.63 17.72
N ALA A 155 -2.12 31.11 18.49
CA ALA A 155 -0.84 30.41 18.73
C ALA A 155 -1.01 28.95 19.19
N GLY A 156 -2.14 28.63 19.84
CA GLY A 156 -2.53 27.26 20.20
C GLY A 156 -2.78 26.34 18.99
N GLN A 157 -3.31 26.86 17.87
CA GLN A 157 -3.55 26.09 16.66
C GLN A 157 -2.24 25.67 15.98
N VAL A 158 -1.24 26.55 15.96
CA VAL A 158 0.10 26.25 15.42
C VAL A 158 0.79 25.18 16.26
N ALA A 159 0.74 25.30 17.59
CA ALA A 159 1.31 24.31 18.50
C ALA A 159 0.64 22.93 18.37
N VAL A 160 -0.69 22.90 18.19
CA VAL A 160 -1.45 21.67 17.95
C VAL A 160 -1.08 21.04 16.61
N LEU A 161 -0.99 21.82 15.52
CA LEU A 161 -0.60 21.31 14.21
C LEU A 161 0.84 20.78 14.20
N ALA A 162 1.78 21.47 14.84
CA ALA A 162 3.16 21.02 14.98
C ALA A 162 3.25 19.69 15.74
N LYS A 163 2.48 19.55 16.83
CA LYS A 163 2.36 18.30 17.59
C LYS A 163 1.77 17.18 16.74
N THR A 164 0.67 17.44 16.02
CA THR A 164 0.01 16.46 15.14
C THR A 164 0.96 15.99 14.03
N ASN A 165 1.66 16.91 13.36
CA ASN A 165 2.66 16.57 12.34
C ASN A 165 3.76 15.68 12.93
N ARG A 166 4.27 16.02 14.12
CA ARG A 166 5.26 15.18 14.80
C ARG A 166 4.72 13.78 15.11
N GLU A 167 3.47 13.67 15.58
CA GLU A 167 2.82 12.38 15.85
C GLU A 167 2.64 11.54 14.57
N VAL A 168 2.25 12.16 13.46
CA VAL A 168 2.17 11.47 12.15
C VAL A 168 3.55 10.95 11.76
N HIS A 169 4.57 11.81 11.78
CA HIS A 169 5.93 11.43 11.39
C HIS A 169 6.47 10.28 12.24
N ILE A 170 6.36 10.36 13.57
CA ILE A 170 6.86 9.33 14.48
C ILE A 170 6.14 8.00 14.25
N ASN A 171 4.80 7.99 14.26
CA ASN A 171 4.06 6.72 14.17
C ASN A 171 4.17 6.11 12.78
N ALA A 172 4.19 6.91 11.70
CA ALA A 172 4.42 6.41 10.36
C ALA A 172 5.82 5.80 10.21
N THR A 173 6.86 6.49 10.69
CA THR A 173 8.24 5.97 10.63
C THR A 173 8.40 4.68 11.42
N MET A 174 7.83 4.60 12.62
CA MET A 174 7.85 3.39 13.45
C MET A 174 7.13 2.21 12.76
N LEU A 175 5.98 2.46 12.12
CA LEU A 175 5.27 1.42 11.37
C LEU A 175 6.08 0.93 10.17
N VAL A 176 6.73 1.85 9.42
CA VAL A 176 7.63 1.46 8.32
C VAL A 176 8.79 0.62 8.83
N GLN A 177 9.39 0.98 9.96
CA GLN A 177 10.46 0.18 10.58
C GLN A 177 9.98 -1.22 10.97
N ILE A 178 8.79 -1.34 11.58
CA ILE A 178 8.21 -2.65 11.93
C ILE A 178 7.95 -3.48 10.67
N MET A 179 7.29 -2.91 9.65
CA MET A 179 7.00 -3.61 8.39
C MET A 179 8.28 -3.97 7.60
N ARG A 180 9.41 -3.30 7.86
CA ARG A 180 10.72 -3.61 7.25
C ARG A 180 11.58 -4.58 8.07
N GLY A 181 11.09 -5.06 9.22
CA GLY A 181 11.82 -5.94 10.13
C GLY A 181 12.16 -7.33 9.55
N ASP A 182 12.25 -8.35 10.39
CA ASP A 182 12.81 -9.68 10.05
C ASP A 182 12.13 -10.43 8.88
N GLY A 183 10.94 -10.01 8.43
CA GLY A 183 10.27 -10.54 7.22
C GLY A 183 10.26 -9.60 6.01
N GLY A 184 10.74 -8.37 6.15
CA GLY A 184 10.66 -7.34 5.13
C GLY A 184 9.22 -7.05 4.65
N TRP A 185 9.11 -6.47 3.46
CA TRP A 185 7.81 -6.14 2.84
C TRP A 185 6.96 -7.36 2.47
N GLU A 186 7.48 -8.58 2.60
CA GLU A 186 6.78 -9.82 2.28
C GLU A 186 5.57 -10.06 3.19
N GLU A 187 5.55 -9.45 4.38
CA GLU A 187 4.41 -9.49 5.30
C GLU A 187 3.31 -8.48 4.93
N VAL A 188 3.55 -7.59 3.95
CA VAL A 188 2.53 -6.67 3.43
C VAL A 188 1.87 -7.29 2.21
N ARG A 189 0.53 -7.39 2.23
CA ARG A 189 -0.25 -7.87 1.10
C ARG A 189 0.00 -7.02 -0.14
N TRP A 190 0.37 -7.67 -1.25
CA TRP A 190 0.83 -7.01 -2.48
C TRP A 190 -0.11 -5.90 -2.96
N PHE A 191 -1.41 -6.17 -2.98
CA PHE A 191 -2.43 -5.20 -3.39
C PHE A 191 -2.35 -3.87 -2.62
N HIS A 192 -2.14 -3.92 -1.30
CA HIS A 192 -2.04 -2.70 -0.50
C HIS A 192 -0.81 -1.89 -0.85
N ALA A 193 0.35 -2.53 -1.06
CA ALA A 193 1.56 -1.81 -1.43
C ALA A 193 1.46 -1.22 -2.84
N ILE A 194 0.89 -1.96 -3.79
CA ILE A 194 0.64 -1.49 -5.17
C ILE A 194 -0.23 -0.23 -5.15
N CYS A 195 -1.37 -0.26 -4.45
CA CYS A 195 -2.25 0.92 -4.35
C CYS A 195 -1.57 2.13 -3.68
N VAL A 196 -0.71 1.89 -2.68
CA VAL A 196 0.03 2.98 -2.02
C VAL A 196 1.09 3.57 -2.95
N VAL A 197 1.84 2.72 -3.66
CA VAL A 197 2.85 3.14 -4.63
C VAL A 197 2.20 3.93 -5.77
N GLU A 198 1.08 3.46 -6.30
CA GLU A 198 0.32 4.18 -7.34
C GLU A 198 -0.07 5.58 -6.86
N ARG A 199 -0.70 5.69 -5.68
CA ARG A 199 -1.09 6.98 -5.11
C ARG A 199 0.08 7.91 -4.83
N TRP A 200 1.20 7.37 -4.35
CA TRP A 200 2.39 8.17 -4.10
C TRP A 200 3.06 8.64 -5.38
N ALA A 201 3.12 7.79 -6.42
CA ALA A 201 3.62 8.18 -7.74
C ALA A 201 2.80 9.33 -8.32
N ASP A 202 1.46 9.25 -8.24
CA ASP A 202 0.57 10.31 -8.72
C ASP A 202 0.73 11.62 -7.93
N ALA A 203 0.84 11.53 -6.60
CA ALA A 203 1.03 12.70 -5.74
C ALA A 203 2.36 13.41 -6.01
N LEU A 204 3.41 12.66 -6.36
CA LEU A 204 4.72 13.19 -6.73
C LEU A 204 4.80 13.60 -8.21
N ARG A 205 3.74 13.37 -8.99
CA ARG A 205 3.69 13.58 -10.45
C ARG A 205 4.82 12.84 -11.19
N LEU A 206 5.14 11.62 -10.74
CA LEU A 206 6.17 10.76 -11.30
C LEU A 206 5.62 9.79 -12.37
#